data_AF-A0A349AY31-F1
#
_entry.id   AF-A0A349AY31-F1
#
_cell.length_a   1.000
_cell.length_b   1.000
_cell.length_c   1.000
_cell.angle_alpha   90.00
_cell.angle_beta   90.00
_cell.angle_gamma   90.00
#
_symmetry.space_group_name_H-M   'P 1'
#
loop_
_entity.id
_entity.type
_entity.pdbx_description
1 polymer ?
#
loop_
_entity_poly.entity_id
_entity_poly.type
_entity_poly.pdbx_seq_one_letter_code
_entity_poly.pdbx_strand_id
1 'polypeptide(L)'
;GQGQFNRSNGPRDDDDRGQRQRRRGRDRFRDNRNPRGPRREFGDSEPEISEDDVLLPVAGILDVLDNYAFVRTSGYLPGPNDIYVSLSMVRRFGLRKGDAITGVVRQAVEGERRDKFNAIARIDTVNGVEPEKAKNRIEFSKLTPLYPQERLRLEGDPTNMTAR
;
A
#
# COMPACT_ATOMS: atom_id res chain seq x y z
N GLY A 1 -18.83 96.77 -19.67
CA GLY A 1 -19.93 95.80 -19.74
C GLY A 1 -19.99 95.22 -21.12
N GLN A 2 -20.22 93.91 -21.23
CA GLN A 2 -20.95 93.19 -22.29
C GLN A 2 -20.64 91.70 -22.12
N GLY A 3 -21.70 90.89 -22.05
CA GLY A 3 -21.66 89.48 -21.72
C GLY A 3 -22.00 88.58 -22.91
N GLN A 4 -21.61 87.31 -22.70
CA GLN A 4 -22.20 86.04 -23.16
C GLN A 4 -22.42 85.81 -24.65
N PHE A 5 -21.88 84.71 -25.18
CA PHE A 5 -22.62 83.50 -25.58
C PHE A 5 -21.62 82.33 -25.74
N ASN A 6 -21.95 81.16 -25.18
CA ASN A 6 -21.19 79.92 -25.34
C ASN A 6 -22.15 78.81 -25.80
N ARG A 7 -21.77 78.03 -26.82
CA ARG A 7 -22.48 76.83 -27.29
C ARG A 7 -21.48 75.73 -27.67
N SER A 8 -21.67 74.58 -27.03
CA SER A 8 -21.67 73.21 -27.58
C SER A 8 -20.52 72.72 -28.47
N ASN A 9 -19.83 71.63 -28.05
CA ASN A 9 -19.78 70.27 -28.66
C ASN A 9 -18.43 69.57 -28.35
N GLY A 10 -18.46 68.29 -27.98
CA GLY A 10 -17.27 67.39 -28.00
C GLY A 10 -16.98 66.85 -29.42
N PRO A 11 -16.32 65.69 -29.62
CA PRO A 11 -15.52 64.86 -28.71
C PRO A 11 -14.19 64.32 -29.35
N ARG A 12 -13.48 63.45 -28.61
CA ARG A 12 -12.65 62.30 -29.08
C ARG A 12 -11.18 62.48 -29.55
N ASP A 13 -10.44 61.44 -29.16
CA ASP A 13 -9.32 60.74 -29.81
C ASP A 13 -7.84 61.19 -29.61
N ASP A 14 -7.07 60.16 -29.24
CA ASP A 14 -5.72 59.78 -29.65
C ASP A 14 -4.44 60.26 -28.93
N ASP A 15 -3.74 59.22 -28.46
CA ASP A 15 -2.30 58.97 -28.60
C ASP A 15 -1.29 59.77 -27.76
N ASP A 16 -1.25 59.45 -26.46
CA ASP A 16 -0.03 59.63 -25.66
C ASP A 16 0.83 58.36 -25.62
N ARG A 17 1.85 58.38 -26.48
CA ARG A 17 3.27 58.13 -26.19
C ARG A 17 3.66 56.85 -25.45
N GLY A 18 4.66 56.18 -26.04
CA GLY A 18 5.73 55.62 -25.23
C GLY A 18 5.90 54.12 -25.38
N GLN A 19 6.48 53.73 -26.51
CA GLN A 19 7.12 52.44 -26.68
C GLN A 19 8.16 52.15 -25.60
N ARG A 20 8.32 50.84 -25.35
CA ARG A 20 9.53 50.11 -24.93
C ARG A 20 9.61 49.71 -23.44
N GLN A 21 9.87 48.41 -23.31
CA GLN A 21 10.37 47.69 -22.14
C GLN A 21 9.32 47.37 -21.07
N ARG A 22 8.66 46.21 -21.24
CA ARG A 22 8.40 45.18 -20.20
C ARG A 22 7.58 44.02 -20.77
N ARG A 23 8.07 43.41 -21.86
CA ARG A 23 7.63 42.06 -22.28
C ARG A 23 8.79 41.08 -22.10
N ARG A 24 9.19 40.84 -20.85
CA ARG A 24 10.04 39.71 -20.42
C ARG A 24 9.79 39.53 -18.93
N GLY A 25 8.84 38.68 -18.58
CA GLY A 25 8.52 38.43 -17.18
C GLY A 25 7.20 37.69 -16.93
N ARG A 26 6.58 37.11 -17.95
CA ARG A 26 5.32 36.37 -17.81
C ARG A 26 5.46 34.87 -18.11
N ASP A 27 6.64 34.27 -17.93
CA ASP A 27 6.80 32.82 -18.15
C ASP A 27 7.76 32.18 -17.12
N ARG A 28 7.64 32.53 -15.84
CA ARG A 28 8.42 31.87 -14.76
C ARG A 28 7.59 31.48 -13.54
N PHE A 29 6.29 31.27 -13.70
CA PHE A 29 5.42 30.74 -12.65
C PHE A 29 4.55 29.58 -13.15
N ARG A 30 5.13 28.72 -14.00
CA ARG A 30 4.47 27.49 -14.45
C ARG A 30 5.33 26.23 -14.43
N ASP A 31 6.49 26.26 -13.76
CA ASP A 31 7.37 25.09 -13.63
C ASP A 31 7.62 24.71 -12.17
N ASN A 32 6.55 24.60 -11.37
CA ASN A 32 6.64 23.85 -10.11
C ASN A 32 5.42 22.95 -9.87
N ARG A 33 4.87 22.38 -10.96
CA ARG A 33 3.90 21.26 -10.88
C ARG A 33 4.57 19.94 -11.20
N ASN A 34 5.67 19.63 -10.49
CA ASN A 34 6.10 18.26 -10.41
C ASN A 34 6.45 17.85 -8.97
N PRO A 35 5.47 17.66 -8.08
CA PRO A 35 5.65 16.86 -6.88
C PRO A 35 5.67 15.34 -7.21
N ARG A 36 6.27 14.96 -8.35
CA ARG A 36 6.55 13.55 -8.73
C ARG A 36 8.05 13.28 -8.71
N GLY A 37 8.77 13.82 -7.72
CA GLY A 37 9.87 13.03 -7.16
C GLY A 37 9.24 11.79 -6.54
N PRO A 38 9.83 10.59 -6.68
CA PRO A 38 9.29 9.41 -6.03
C PRO A 38 9.25 9.73 -4.53
N ARG A 39 8.04 9.82 -3.97
CA ARG A 39 7.87 9.60 -2.53
C ARG A 39 8.53 8.25 -2.29
N ARG A 40 9.75 8.25 -1.74
CA ARG A 40 10.27 7.07 -1.08
C ARG A 40 9.29 6.82 0.06
N GLU A 41 8.33 5.95 -0.21
CA GLU A 41 7.40 5.41 0.76
C GLU A 41 8.29 4.68 1.77
N PHE A 42 8.57 5.36 2.89
CA PHE A 42 9.37 4.83 3.99
C PHE A 42 8.72 3.52 4.44
N GLY A 43 9.27 2.38 4.01
CA GLY A 43 8.80 1.05 4.44
C GLY A 43 8.66 0.00 3.34
N ASP A 44 8.68 0.35 2.05
CA ASP A 44 8.47 -0.64 0.97
C ASP A 44 9.77 -1.24 0.42
N SER A 45 10.87 -1.14 1.16
CA SER A 45 12.14 -1.81 0.80
C SER A 45 12.08 -3.26 1.26
N GLU A 46 12.17 -4.19 0.31
CA GLU A 46 12.31 -5.61 0.64
C GLU A 46 13.65 -5.82 1.36
N PRO A 47 13.69 -6.61 2.44
CA PRO A 47 14.93 -6.87 3.16
C PRO A 47 15.92 -7.61 2.24
N GLU A 48 17.13 -7.08 2.15
CA GLU A 48 18.25 -7.77 1.52
C GLU A 48 18.77 -8.86 2.47
N ILE A 49 18.98 -10.06 1.93
CA ILE A 49 19.46 -11.23 2.67
C ILE A 49 20.96 -11.41 2.37
N SER A 50 21.79 -11.36 3.40
CA SER A 50 23.22 -11.69 3.36
C SER A 50 23.44 -13.19 3.60
N GLU A 51 24.59 -13.73 3.18
CA GLU A 51 24.96 -15.14 3.42
C GLU A 51 25.16 -15.45 4.91
N ASP A 52 25.51 -14.44 5.70
CA ASP A 52 25.71 -14.55 7.16
C ASP A 52 24.40 -14.40 7.96
N ASP A 53 23.26 -14.17 7.30
CA ASP A 53 22.00 -13.92 8.00
C ASP A 53 21.37 -15.21 8.53
N VAL A 54 21.01 -15.18 9.81
CA VAL A 54 20.22 -16.25 10.42
C VAL A 54 18.77 -16.11 9.99
N LEU A 55 18.28 -17.08 9.21
CA LEU A 55 16.90 -17.15 8.76
C LEU A 55 16.07 -18.04 9.69
N LEU A 56 14.98 -17.49 10.22
CA LEU A 56 14.04 -18.21 11.07
C LEU A 56 12.75 -18.52 10.30
N PRO A 57 12.29 -19.78 10.27
CA PRO A 57 11.01 -20.11 9.66
C PRO A 57 9.87 -19.52 10.47
N VAL A 58 8.83 -19.07 9.78
CA VAL A 58 7.63 -18.53 10.39
C VAL A 58 6.37 -19.00 9.67
N ALA A 59 5.28 -19.10 10.42
CA ALA A 59 3.93 -19.31 9.92
C ALA A 59 2.95 -18.39 10.64
N GLY A 60 1.90 -17.94 9.95
CA GLY A 60 0.84 -17.16 10.56
C GLY A 60 -0.23 -16.71 9.56
N ILE A 61 -1.12 -15.83 10.01
CA ILE A 61 -2.23 -15.32 9.19
C ILE A 61 -1.93 -13.88 8.76
N LEU A 62 -2.06 -13.59 7.47
CA LEU A 62 -1.89 -12.26 6.93
C LEU A 62 -3.05 -11.35 7.31
N ASP A 63 -2.73 -10.20 7.89
CA ASP A 63 -3.65 -9.09 8.13
C ASP A 63 -3.17 -7.87 7.33
N VAL A 64 -3.95 -7.50 6.33
CA VAL A 64 -3.67 -6.36 5.44
C VAL A 64 -4.52 -5.17 5.89
N LEU A 65 -3.85 -4.05 6.14
CA LEU A 65 -4.45 -2.76 6.47
C LEU A 65 -4.09 -1.74 5.37
N ASP A 66 -4.63 -0.52 5.47
CA ASP A 66 -4.58 0.45 4.36
C ASP A 66 -3.16 0.79 3.89
N ASN A 67 -2.19 0.87 4.83
CA ASN A 67 -0.82 1.32 4.55
C ASN A 67 0.27 0.32 4.97
N TYR A 68 -0.10 -0.83 5.52
CA TYR A 68 0.86 -1.83 6.01
C TYR A 68 0.20 -3.21 6.12
N ALA A 69 1.01 -4.25 6.18
CA ALA A 69 0.54 -5.62 6.37
C ALA A 69 1.40 -6.34 7.40
N PHE A 70 0.78 -7.24 8.16
CA PHE A 70 1.44 -8.06 9.17
C PHE A 70 1.02 -9.52 9.06
N VAL A 71 1.97 -10.44 9.25
CA VAL A 71 1.66 -11.84 9.57
C VAL A 71 1.51 -11.95 11.08
N ARG A 72 0.31 -12.34 11.51
CA ARG A 72 -0.02 -12.58 12.92
C ARG A 72 0.45 -13.97 13.33
N THR A 73 1.33 -14.05 14.33
CA THR A 73 1.97 -15.31 14.76
C THR A 73 1.31 -15.94 15.98
N SER A 74 0.69 -15.13 16.86
CA SER A 74 0.06 -15.58 18.11
C SER A 74 -1.47 -15.62 18.05
N GLY A 75 -2.08 -15.57 16.86
CA GLY A 75 -3.52 -15.61 16.65
C GLY A 75 -4.00 -14.63 15.58
N TYR A 76 -5.17 -14.02 15.79
CA TYR A 76 -5.76 -13.02 14.88
C TYR A 76 -5.66 -11.58 15.40
N LEU A 77 -5.19 -11.40 16.63
CA LEU A 77 -5.03 -10.09 17.26
C LEU A 77 -3.59 -9.59 17.10
N PRO A 78 -3.37 -8.26 17.11
CA PRO A 78 -2.04 -7.70 17.10
C PRO A 78 -1.20 -8.21 18.28
N GLY A 79 -0.01 -8.70 17.96
CA GLY A 79 0.97 -9.22 18.92
C GLY A 79 2.33 -8.54 18.78
N PRO A 80 3.18 -8.63 19.82
CA PRO A 80 4.55 -8.09 19.78
C PRO A 80 5.46 -8.84 18.80
N ASN A 81 5.10 -10.08 18.46
CA ASN A 81 5.87 -10.96 17.56
C ASN A 81 5.30 -10.98 16.14
N ASP A 82 4.51 -9.98 15.77
CA ASP A 82 3.97 -9.87 14.41
C ASP A 82 5.06 -9.48 13.43
N ILE A 83 4.94 -10.00 12.22
CA ILE A 83 5.97 -9.88 11.20
C ILE A 83 5.47 -8.96 10.12
N TYR A 84 6.24 -7.91 9.85
CA TYR A 84 5.94 -6.96 8.81
C TYR A 84 6.06 -7.60 7.42
N VAL A 85 5.11 -7.29 6.56
CA VAL A 85 5.12 -7.65 5.14
C VAL A 85 5.03 -6.39 4.31
N SER A 86 5.96 -6.24 3.36
CA SER A 86 5.94 -5.10 2.45
C SER A 86 4.71 -5.13 1.55
N LEU A 87 4.16 -3.95 1.23
CA LEU A 87 3.00 -3.85 0.34
C LEU A 87 3.35 -4.30 -1.08
N SER A 88 4.61 -4.13 -1.49
CA SER A 88 5.17 -4.71 -2.71
C SER A 88 5.00 -6.23 -2.77
N MET A 89 5.34 -6.98 -1.71
CA MET A 89 5.13 -8.43 -1.66
C MET A 89 3.64 -8.79 -1.68
N VAL A 90 2.81 -8.07 -0.93
CA VAL A 90 1.34 -8.27 -0.94
C VAL A 90 0.78 -8.15 -2.35
N ARG A 91 1.19 -7.12 -3.10
CA ARG A 91 0.77 -6.88 -4.48
C ARG A 91 1.35 -7.91 -5.46
N ARG A 92 2.64 -8.26 -5.31
CA ARG A 92 3.37 -9.20 -6.19
C ARG A 92 2.67 -10.57 -6.22
N PHE A 93 2.42 -11.14 -5.04
CA PHE A 93 1.83 -12.46 -4.86
C PHE A 93 0.29 -12.45 -4.78
N GLY A 94 -0.35 -11.29 -4.89
CA GLY A 94 -1.81 -11.17 -4.82
C GLY A 94 -2.38 -11.64 -3.48
N LEU A 95 -1.68 -11.34 -2.39
CA LEU A 95 -2.06 -11.77 -1.05
C LEU A 95 -3.29 -10.99 -0.57
N ARG A 96 -4.10 -11.63 0.26
CA ARG A 96 -5.34 -11.09 0.80
C ARG A 96 -5.38 -11.31 2.31
N LYS A 97 -6.10 -10.44 3.01
CA LYS A 97 -6.36 -10.62 4.45
C LYS A 97 -6.98 -12.01 4.68
N GLY A 98 -6.43 -12.73 5.65
CA GLY A 98 -6.82 -14.09 6.00
C GLY A 98 -6.00 -15.19 5.33
N ASP A 99 -5.06 -14.86 4.42
CA ASP A 99 -4.16 -15.87 3.86
C ASP A 99 -3.26 -16.46 4.96
N ALA A 100 -3.18 -17.79 5.03
CA ALA A 100 -2.19 -18.49 5.83
C ALA A 100 -0.85 -18.50 5.10
N ILE A 101 0.18 -17.90 5.68
CA ILE A 101 1.48 -17.74 5.05
C ILE A 101 2.53 -18.51 5.84
N THR A 102 3.42 -19.19 5.12
CA THR A 102 4.71 -19.64 5.66
C THR A 102 5.84 -18.94 4.93
N GLY A 103 6.94 -18.72 5.62
CA GLY A 103 8.12 -18.09 5.03
C GLY A 103 9.28 -18.04 6.01
N VAL A 104 10.23 -17.16 5.71
CA VAL A 104 11.40 -16.95 6.55
C VAL A 104 11.54 -15.47 6.91
N VAL A 105 11.96 -15.22 8.14
CA VAL A 105 12.33 -13.89 8.64
C VAL A 105 13.82 -13.85 8.92
N ARG A 106 14.43 -12.68 8.71
CA ARG A 106 15.80 -12.44 9.15
C ARG A 106 15.80 -12.16 10.65
N GLN A 107 16.70 -12.81 11.38
CA GLN A 107 16.92 -12.48 12.78
C GLN A 107 17.59 -11.11 12.88
N ALA A 108 17.02 -10.20 13.67
CA ALA A 108 17.62 -8.89 13.91
C ALA A 108 18.98 -9.05 14.61
N VAL A 109 20.03 -8.44 14.06
CA VAL A 109 21.37 -8.45 14.67
C VAL A 109 21.44 -7.38 15.77
N GLU A 110 22.15 -7.69 16.85
CA GLU A 110 22.35 -6.76 17.96
C GLU A 110 23.09 -5.50 17.49
N GLY A 111 22.44 -4.33 17.63
CA GLY A 111 22.98 -3.02 17.20
C GLY A 111 22.38 -2.47 15.91
N GLU A 112 21.62 -3.27 15.15
CA GLU A 112 20.83 -2.78 14.02
C GLU A 112 19.65 -1.94 14.51
N ARG A 113 19.21 -0.94 13.72
CA ARG A 113 18.03 -0.13 14.09
C ARG A 113 16.88 -1.09 14.30
N ARG A 114 16.42 -1.19 15.55
CA ARG A 114 15.21 -1.92 15.89
C ARG A 114 14.03 -1.20 15.26
N ASP A 115 13.75 -1.52 13.99
CA ASP A 115 12.38 -1.40 13.51
C ASP A 115 11.51 -2.17 14.50
N LYS A 116 10.34 -1.61 14.81
CA LYS A 116 9.48 -2.13 15.89
C LYS A 116 9.06 -3.59 15.67
N PHE A 117 9.18 -4.09 14.43
CA PHE A 117 8.78 -5.41 14.00
C PHE A 117 9.81 -5.98 13.02
N ASN A 118 9.99 -7.30 13.05
CA ASN A 118 10.81 -8.01 12.08
C ASN A 118 10.09 -8.06 10.73
N ALA A 119 10.83 -7.92 9.63
CA ALA A 119 10.27 -8.04 8.28
C ALA A 119 10.40 -9.47 7.74
N ILE A 120 9.39 -9.91 6.98
CA ILE A 120 9.47 -11.17 6.23
C ILE A 120 10.50 -11.03 5.10
N ALA A 121 11.41 -11.99 5.01
CA ALA A 121 12.45 -12.02 4.00
C ALA A 121 11.98 -12.70 2.72
N ARG A 122 11.27 -13.83 2.86
CA ARG A 122 10.72 -14.58 1.73
C ARG A 122 9.45 -15.30 2.15
N ILE A 123 8.50 -15.37 1.23
CA ILE A 123 7.28 -16.17 1.37
C ILE A 123 7.51 -17.51 0.67
N ASP A 124 7.31 -18.61 1.40
CA ASP A 124 7.48 -19.96 0.88
C ASP A 124 6.14 -20.56 0.41
N THR A 125 5.07 -20.40 1.20
CA THR A 125 3.72 -20.88 0.81
C THR A 125 2.61 -19.92 1.22
N VAL A 126 1.49 -19.99 0.48
CA VAL A 126 0.24 -19.28 0.75
C VAL A 126 -0.90 -20.30 0.71
N ASN A 127 -1.60 -20.49 1.82
CA ASN A 127 -2.66 -21.50 1.99
C ASN A 127 -2.21 -22.92 1.57
N GLY A 128 -0.96 -23.28 1.88
CA GLY A 128 -0.39 -24.59 1.58
C GLY A 128 0.01 -24.81 0.12
N VAL A 129 -0.09 -23.79 -0.73
CA VAL A 129 0.34 -23.83 -2.14
C VAL A 129 1.44 -22.81 -2.41
N GLU A 130 2.14 -22.97 -3.54
CA GLU A 130 3.13 -22.00 -4.00
C GLU A 130 2.51 -20.61 -4.21
N PRO A 131 3.22 -19.52 -3.87
CA PRO A 131 2.68 -18.15 -3.96
C PRO A 131 2.18 -17.78 -5.36
N GLU A 132 2.88 -18.23 -6.40
CA GLU A 132 2.50 -17.97 -7.80
C GLU A 132 1.17 -18.64 -8.18
N LYS A 133 0.88 -19.83 -7.66
CA LYS A 133 -0.39 -20.52 -7.88
C LYS A 133 -1.52 -19.84 -7.11
N ALA A 134 -1.25 -19.37 -5.90
CA ALA A 134 -2.24 -18.71 -5.05
C ALA A 134 -2.81 -17.44 -5.71
N LYS A 135 -2.06 -16.77 -6.58
CA LYS A 135 -2.50 -15.55 -7.29
C LYS A 135 -3.69 -15.75 -8.21
N ASN A 136 -3.83 -16.94 -8.80
CA ASN A 136 -4.88 -17.25 -9.77
C ASN A 136 -6.19 -17.72 -9.13
N ARG A 137 -6.30 -17.69 -7.79
CA ARG A 137 -7.50 -18.16 -7.08
C ARG A 137 -8.70 -17.24 -7.28
N ILE A 138 -9.86 -17.86 -7.49
CA ILE A 138 -11.15 -17.16 -7.63
C ILE A 138 -11.49 -16.48 -6.29
N GLU A 139 -12.10 -15.29 -6.34
CA GLU A 139 -12.64 -14.65 -5.15
C GLU A 139 -13.81 -15.45 -4.59
N PHE A 140 -13.85 -15.62 -3.26
CA PHE A 140 -14.91 -16.37 -2.58
C PHE A 140 -16.32 -15.89 -2.96
N SER A 141 -16.52 -14.58 -3.07
CA SER A 141 -17.79 -13.95 -3.46
C SER A 141 -18.26 -14.29 -4.88
N LYS A 142 -17.36 -14.77 -5.75
CA LYS A 142 -17.67 -15.16 -7.14
C LYS A 142 -17.97 -16.65 -7.27
N LEU A 143 -17.84 -17.43 -6.20
CA LEU A 143 -18.17 -18.85 -6.22
C LEU A 143 -19.69 -19.04 -6.30
N THR A 144 -20.13 -20.03 -7.08
CA THR A 144 -21.54 -20.41 -7.14
C THR A 144 -21.92 -21.13 -5.84
N PRO A 145 -22.88 -20.62 -5.06
CA PRO A 145 -23.32 -21.31 -3.86
C PRO A 145 -24.09 -22.57 -4.27
N LEU A 146 -23.76 -23.70 -3.65
CA LEU A 146 -24.43 -24.99 -3.84
C LEU A 146 -24.87 -25.54 -2.49
N TYR A 147 -25.93 -26.36 -2.49
CA TYR A 147 -26.28 -27.16 -1.33
C TYR A 147 -25.18 -28.19 -1.04
N PRO A 148 -24.96 -28.56 0.23
CA PRO A 148 -24.01 -29.61 0.58
C PRO A 148 -24.32 -30.91 -0.15
N GLN A 149 -23.33 -31.45 -0.87
CA GLN A 149 -23.45 -32.72 -1.60
C GLN A 149 -22.94 -33.91 -0.79
N GLU A 150 -22.12 -33.64 0.21
CA GLU A 150 -21.51 -34.64 1.08
C GLU A 150 -21.94 -34.44 2.52
N ARG A 151 -22.31 -35.54 3.18
CA ARG A 151 -22.66 -35.52 4.60
C ARG A 151 -21.40 -35.77 5.43
N LEU A 152 -20.99 -34.77 6.20
CA LEU A 152 -20.00 -34.96 7.26
C LEU A 152 -20.63 -35.81 8.38
N ARG A 153 -20.13 -37.03 8.57
CA ARG A 153 -20.49 -37.88 9.70
C ARG A 153 -19.59 -37.52 10.88
N LEU A 154 -20.20 -36.99 11.93
CA LEU A 154 -19.49 -36.62 13.16
C LEU A 154 -19.56 -37.75 14.21
N GLU A 155 -20.18 -38.88 13.89
CA GLU A 155 -20.20 -40.05 14.78
C GLU A 155 -18.77 -40.61 14.89
N GLY A 156 -18.25 -40.62 16.12
CA GLY A 156 -16.98 -41.28 16.45
C GLY A 156 -17.19 -42.71 16.95
N ASP A 157 -16.11 -43.39 17.33
CA ASP A 157 -16.17 -44.70 17.96
C ASP A 157 -16.92 -44.61 19.32
N PRO A 158 -17.99 -45.40 19.54
CA PRO A 158 -18.73 -45.41 20.81
C PRO A 158 -17.89 -45.70 22.06
N THR A 159 -16.74 -46.37 21.88
CA THR A 159 -15.81 -46.71 22.98
C THR A 159 -14.75 -45.64 23.25
N ASN A 160 -14.59 -44.65 22.38
CA ASN A 160 -13.64 -43.56 22.57
C ASN A 160 -14.25 -42.48 23.47
N MET A 161 -14.12 -42.67 24.79
CA MET A 161 -14.70 -41.81 25.83
C MET A 161 -14.12 -40.37 25.87
N THR A 162 -13.07 -40.09 25.11
CA THR A 162 -12.32 -38.83 25.14
C THR A 162 -12.92 -37.69 24.29
N ALA A 163 -13.90 -37.99 23.44
CA ALA A 163 -14.54 -37.02 22.54
C ALA A 163 -16.00 -36.71 22.90
N ARG A 164 -16.31 -36.66 24.21
CA ARG A 164 -17.61 -36.19 24.73
C ARG A 164 -17.52 -34.79 25.29
#